data_AF-A0A1C6KQL1-F1
#
_entry.id   AF-A0A1C6KQL1-F1
#
_cell.length_a   1.000
_cell.length_b   1.000
_cell.length_c   1.000
_cell.angle_alpha   90.00
_cell.angle_beta   90.00
_cell.angle_gamma   90.00
#
_symmetry.space_group_name_H-M   'P 1'
#
loop_
_entity.id
_entity.type
_entity.pdbx_description
1 polymer ?
#
loop_
_entity_poly.entity_id
_entity_poly.type
_entity_poly.pdbx_seq_one_letter_code
_entity_poly.pdbx_strand_id
1 'polypeptide(L)'
;MSDDKKTEKKIVSYGKNIKVWLDEIERNQKKLQTEENEKKQEKLKKKIENNKESLKKTVEWLVEEGGNPKDFLKAITELQSQVIKDMFPSGADSDTVAIEKEIQRIKKMLNEDLKEAMEKYTYDPEEPIETRYKNKLFKAETDVGRWMLNAGDESLKDSMYYRECWNYNRDYEKTKDQYFTKEEQGLIEKCVQSRLEERDFLRQKNAFMYNLGLSIQKTAVRIGEWGDITQARMWADNLSKEAFPKAVKDIEGRKLTKEELEEKSKAMTRRYIQFIGDPKAIEEAMNHDREAEAEAERLLNELRSSADEARPLLSGRDRREIEETLEAVESEVEGQGVLAYKLLEDKLGYEKALFIALYKNDSNKEERRELLTGYSFEELGL
;
A
#
# COMPACT_ATOMS: atom_id res chain seq x y z
N MET A 1 2.39 35.20 3.28
CA MET A 1 1.65 35.07 2.00
C MET A 1 1.01 33.70 2.02
N SER A 2 -0.31 33.59 1.85
CA SER A 2 -0.99 32.28 1.81
C SER A 2 -0.42 31.43 0.68
N ASP A 3 -0.41 30.10 0.86
CA ASP A 3 0.15 29.18 -0.11
C ASP A 3 -0.58 29.25 -1.47
N ASP A 4 -1.88 29.55 -1.48
CA ASP A 4 -2.66 29.78 -2.70
C ASP A 4 -2.05 30.84 -3.63
N LYS A 5 -1.56 31.96 -3.06
CA LYS A 5 -0.94 33.04 -3.85
C LYS A 5 0.41 32.66 -4.44
N LYS A 6 1.08 31.64 -3.89
CA LYS A 6 2.33 31.11 -4.46
C LYS A 6 2.01 30.13 -5.60
N THR A 7 1.01 29.27 -5.41
CA THR A 7 0.55 28.30 -6.42
C THR A 7 0.03 29.01 -7.67
N GLU A 8 -0.84 30.02 -7.52
CA GLU A 8 -1.33 30.83 -8.66
C GLU A 8 -0.18 31.46 -9.47
N LYS A 9 0.85 31.98 -8.78
CA LYS A 9 2.02 32.58 -9.44
C LYS A 9 2.82 31.55 -10.23
N LYS A 10 2.98 30.34 -9.69
CA LYS A 10 3.67 29.24 -10.38
C LYS A 10 2.89 28.80 -11.63
N ILE A 11 1.58 28.58 -11.51
CA ILE A 11 0.69 28.25 -12.65
C ILE A 11 0.86 29.28 -13.78
N VAL A 12 0.76 30.58 -13.47
CA VAL A 12 0.94 31.66 -14.45
C VAL A 12 2.34 31.65 -15.06
N SER A 13 3.37 31.37 -14.25
CA SER A 13 4.76 31.29 -14.71
C SER A 13 4.97 30.12 -15.68
N TYR A 14 4.46 28.93 -15.36
CA TYR A 14 4.53 27.76 -16.23
C TYR A 14 3.77 28.00 -17.53
N GLY A 15 2.57 28.60 -17.46
CA GLY A 15 1.82 29.01 -18.65
C GLY A 15 2.59 29.95 -19.58
N LYS A 16 3.34 30.92 -19.04
CA LYS A 16 4.23 31.79 -19.84
C LYS A 16 5.37 31.00 -20.50
N ASN A 17 5.98 30.08 -19.75
CA ASN A 17 7.07 29.26 -20.25
C ASN A 17 6.63 28.30 -21.37
N ILE A 18 5.42 27.74 -21.29
CA ILE A 18 4.82 26.94 -22.38
C ILE A 18 4.83 27.74 -23.69
N LYS A 19 4.38 29.00 -23.65
CA LYS A 19 4.38 29.86 -24.83
C LYS A 19 5.80 30.15 -25.36
N VAL A 20 6.75 30.42 -24.47
CA VAL A 20 8.16 30.64 -24.85
C VAL A 20 8.72 29.44 -25.59
N TRP A 21 8.48 28.22 -25.08
CA TRP A 21 8.97 27.00 -25.73
C TRP A 21 8.31 26.76 -27.08
N LEU A 22 7.00 26.96 -27.19
CA LEU A 22 6.28 26.88 -28.45
C LEU A 22 6.82 27.87 -29.50
N ASP A 23 7.09 29.12 -29.10
CA ASP A 23 7.67 30.15 -29.97
C ASP A 23 9.11 29.79 -30.40
N GLU A 24 9.90 29.15 -29.54
CA GLU A 24 11.24 28.68 -29.91
C GLU A 24 11.21 27.48 -30.85
N ILE A 25 10.33 26.51 -30.60
CA ILE A 25 10.15 25.33 -31.46
C ILE A 25 9.74 25.78 -32.86
N GLU A 26 8.73 26.65 -32.97
CA GLU A 26 8.26 27.17 -34.25
C GLU A 26 9.36 27.94 -34.99
N ARG A 27 10.11 28.80 -34.30
CA ARG A 27 11.23 29.53 -34.90
C ARG A 27 12.31 28.59 -35.43
N ASN A 28 12.64 27.53 -34.71
CA ASN A 28 13.65 26.58 -35.15
C ASN A 28 13.15 25.67 -36.28
N GLN A 29 11.86 25.29 -36.29
CA GLN A 29 11.24 24.55 -37.39
C GLN A 29 11.23 25.36 -38.69
N LYS A 30 10.87 26.64 -38.64
CA LYS A 30 10.92 27.53 -39.81
C LYS A 30 12.36 27.68 -40.35
N LYS A 31 13.35 27.81 -39.46
CA LYS A 31 14.77 27.84 -39.86
C LYS A 31 15.21 26.54 -40.51
N LEU A 32 14.76 25.40 -39.97
CA LEU A 32 15.09 24.08 -40.50
C LEU A 32 14.55 23.89 -41.92
N GLN A 33 13.36 24.42 -42.23
CA GLN A 33 12.77 24.34 -43.57
C GLN A 33 13.59 25.06 -44.66
N THR A 34 14.35 26.08 -44.29
CA THR A 34 15.13 26.92 -45.24
C THR A 34 16.63 26.67 -45.17
N GLU A 35 17.11 25.80 -44.27
CA GLU A 35 18.54 25.55 -44.08
C GLU A 35 18.98 24.41 -45.00
N GLU A 36 19.96 24.67 -45.87
CA GLU A 36 20.48 23.68 -46.83
C GLU A 36 21.69 22.90 -46.27
N ASN A 37 22.37 23.44 -45.25
CA ASN A 37 23.54 22.80 -44.68
C ASN A 37 23.16 21.65 -43.73
N GLU A 38 23.49 20.42 -44.09
CA GLU A 38 23.18 19.20 -43.31
C GLU A 38 23.63 19.27 -41.84
N LYS A 39 24.86 19.77 -41.57
CA LYS A 39 25.37 19.88 -40.18
C LYS A 39 24.56 20.88 -39.36
N LYS A 40 24.04 21.95 -39.98
CA LYS A 40 23.18 22.93 -39.31
C LYS A 40 21.76 22.41 -39.15
N GLN A 41 21.23 21.69 -40.14
CA GLN A 41 19.94 21.00 -40.02
C GLN A 41 19.94 20.05 -38.82
N GLU A 42 20.99 19.24 -38.66
CA GLU A 42 21.12 18.31 -37.54
C GLU A 42 21.14 19.02 -36.17
N LYS A 43 21.88 20.13 -36.08
CA LYS A 43 21.87 20.99 -34.88
C LYS A 43 20.49 21.56 -34.57
N LEU A 44 19.75 21.99 -35.61
CA LEU A 44 18.40 22.52 -35.45
C LEU A 44 17.42 21.43 -35.01
N LYS A 45 17.48 20.23 -35.59
CA LYS A 45 16.67 19.07 -35.16
C LYS A 45 16.91 18.75 -33.69
N LYS A 46 18.17 18.64 -33.26
CA LYS A 46 18.52 18.39 -31.86
C LYS A 46 18.00 19.50 -30.93
N LYS A 47 18.07 20.76 -31.35
CA LYS A 47 17.56 21.89 -30.57
C LYS A 47 16.03 21.87 -30.46
N ILE A 48 15.32 21.52 -31.54
CA ILE A 48 13.86 21.35 -31.52
C ILE A 48 13.48 20.27 -30.52
N GLU A 49 14.19 19.14 -30.52
CA GLU A 49 13.89 18.02 -29.62
C GLU A 49 14.10 18.39 -28.15
N ASN A 50 15.23 19.04 -27.82
CA ASN A 50 15.48 19.54 -26.46
C ASN A 50 14.39 20.53 -25.99
N ASN A 51 13.91 21.38 -26.90
CA ASN A 51 12.85 22.33 -26.58
C ASN A 51 11.50 21.64 -26.40
N LYS A 52 11.20 20.57 -27.16
CA LYS A 52 10.02 19.72 -26.94
C LYS A 52 10.07 19.04 -25.57
N GLU A 53 11.22 18.52 -25.15
CA GLU A 53 11.38 17.92 -23.82
C GLU A 53 11.12 18.96 -22.71
N SER A 54 11.64 20.18 -22.88
CA SER A 54 11.42 21.29 -21.95
C SER A 54 9.95 21.72 -21.89
N LEU A 55 9.28 21.76 -23.04
CA LEU A 55 7.84 22.01 -23.13
C LEU A 55 7.05 20.93 -22.40
N LYS A 56 7.36 19.65 -22.63
CA LYS A 56 6.68 18.53 -21.97
C LYS A 56 6.77 18.64 -20.44
N LYS A 57 7.98 18.82 -19.91
CA LYS A 57 8.20 19.00 -18.46
C LYS A 57 7.44 20.20 -17.90
N THR A 58 7.41 21.31 -18.64
CA THR A 58 6.67 22.52 -18.21
C THR A 58 5.17 22.28 -18.13
N VAL A 59 4.61 21.52 -19.09
CA VAL A 59 3.19 21.11 -19.08
C VAL A 59 2.90 20.19 -17.90
N GLU A 60 3.76 19.21 -17.62
CA GLU A 60 3.59 18.33 -16.47
C GLU A 60 3.64 19.08 -15.12
N TRP A 61 4.60 20.00 -14.95
CA TRP A 61 4.67 20.84 -13.74
C TRP A 61 3.47 21.76 -13.58
N LEU A 62 2.91 22.26 -14.69
CA LEU A 62 1.68 23.04 -14.64
C LEU A 62 0.53 22.20 -14.07
N VAL A 63 0.38 20.96 -14.51
CA VAL A 63 -0.67 20.04 -14.04
C VAL A 63 -0.48 19.66 -12.57
N GLU A 64 0.77 19.41 -12.14
CA GLU A 64 1.10 19.11 -10.75
C GLU A 64 0.73 20.24 -9.77
N GLU A 65 0.81 21.50 -10.21
CA GLU A 65 0.37 22.65 -9.41
C GLU A 65 -1.15 22.93 -9.55
N GLY A 66 -1.91 22.07 -10.24
CA GLY A 66 -3.36 22.20 -10.42
C GLY A 66 -3.79 23.08 -11.60
N GLY A 67 -2.87 23.43 -12.50
CA GLY A 67 -3.16 24.21 -13.71
C GLY A 67 -3.65 23.37 -14.88
N ASN A 68 -4.53 23.93 -15.70
CA ASN A 68 -4.98 23.27 -16.94
C ASN A 68 -4.21 23.82 -18.16
N PRO A 69 -3.46 22.98 -18.91
CA PRO A 69 -2.69 23.47 -20.06
C PRO A 69 -3.57 24.11 -21.15
N LYS A 70 -4.83 23.67 -21.33
CA LYS A 70 -5.76 24.25 -22.31
C LYS A 70 -5.98 25.75 -22.11
N ASP A 71 -5.85 26.26 -20.88
CA ASP A 71 -6.01 27.69 -20.62
C ASP A 71 -4.93 28.57 -21.27
N PHE A 72 -3.75 28.00 -21.52
CA PHE A 72 -2.61 28.69 -22.10
C PHE A 72 -2.46 28.44 -23.61
N LEU A 73 -3.31 27.59 -24.19
CA LEU A 73 -3.26 27.19 -25.60
C LEU A 73 -4.29 27.89 -26.49
N LYS A 74 -5.06 28.85 -25.96
CA LYS A 74 -6.17 29.52 -26.68
C LYS A 74 -5.72 30.41 -27.86
N ALA A 75 -4.46 30.82 -27.91
CA ALA A 75 -3.94 31.77 -28.91
C ALA A 75 -2.58 31.31 -29.47
N ILE A 76 -2.51 30.05 -29.91
CA ILE A 76 -1.32 29.45 -30.54
C ILE A 76 -1.48 29.39 -32.06
N THR A 77 -0.36 29.29 -32.78
CA THR A 77 -0.34 29.13 -34.25
C THR A 77 -0.73 27.71 -34.66
N GLU A 78 -1.03 27.48 -35.94
CA GLU A 78 -1.30 26.12 -36.46
C GLU A 78 -0.09 25.19 -36.26
N LEU A 79 1.12 25.71 -36.44
CA LEU A 79 2.35 24.94 -36.25
C LEU A 79 2.53 24.55 -34.77
N GLN A 80 2.25 25.47 -33.85
CA GLN A 80 2.28 25.21 -32.41
C GLN A 80 1.19 24.22 -31.99
N SER A 81 -0.01 24.34 -32.58
CA SER A 81 -1.11 23.39 -32.39
C SER A 81 -0.71 21.98 -32.82
N GLN A 82 -0.03 21.85 -33.97
CA GLN A 82 0.49 20.56 -34.42
C GLN A 82 1.55 20.01 -33.46
N VAL A 83 2.47 20.85 -32.97
CA VAL A 83 3.47 20.43 -31.97
C VAL A 83 2.78 19.88 -30.70
N ILE A 84 1.73 20.54 -30.21
CA ILE A 84 0.97 20.06 -29.05
C ILE A 84 0.27 18.73 -29.36
N LYS A 85 -0.39 18.58 -30.51
CA LYS A 85 -1.05 17.33 -30.91
C LYS A 85 -0.05 16.18 -31.07
N ASP A 86 1.13 16.45 -31.62
CA ASP A 86 2.18 15.45 -31.77
C ASP A 86 2.73 14.99 -30.41
N MET A 87 2.81 15.91 -29.44
CA MET A 87 3.35 15.64 -28.10
C MET A 87 2.33 15.02 -27.14
N PHE A 88 1.06 15.39 -27.27
CA PHE A 88 -0.06 14.99 -26.40
C PHE A 88 -1.22 14.47 -27.27
N PRO A 89 -1.04 13.31 -27.92
CA PRO A 89 -1.99 12.80 -28.91
C PRO A 89 -3.36 12.47 -28.31
N SER A 90 -3.44 12.15 -27.02
CA SER A 90 -4.72 11.89 -26.34
C SER A 90 -5.43 13.17 -25.89
N GLY A 91 -4.73 14.31 -25.87
CA GLY A 91 -5.25 15.60 -25.40
C GLY A 91 -4.33 16.31 -24.41
N ALA A 92 -4.47 17.63 -24.30
CA ALA A 92 -3.63 18.51 -23.46
C ALA A 92 -4.40 19.16 -22.29
N ASP A 93 -5.49 18.56 -21.81
CA ASP A 93 -6.06 18.92 -20.50
C ASP A 93 -5.32 18.24 -19.35
N SER A 94 -5.52 18.77 -18.15
CA SER A 94 -4.89 18.28 -16.91
C SER A 94 -5.05 16.77 -16.74
N ASP A 95 -6.28 16.27 -16.90
CA ASP A 95 -6.63 14.91 -16.55
C ASP A 95 -5.98 13.94 -17.54
N THR A 96 -6.06 14.26 -18.83
CA THR A 96 -5.43 13.47 -19.88
C THR A 96 -3.91 13.42 -19.71
N VAL A 97 -3.26 14.55 -19.43
CA VAL A 97 -1.81 14.61 -19.24
C VAL A 97 -1.40 13.84 -17.98
N ALA A 98 -2.16 13.95 -16.89
CA ALA A 98 -1.90 13.20 -15.66
C ALA A 98 -2.03 11.68 -15.86
N ILE A 99 -3.04 11.24 -16.63
CA ILE A 99 -3.20 9.84 -17.02
C ILE A 99 -2.02 9.39 -17.87
N GLU A 100 -1.68 10.10 -18.95
CA GLU A 100 -0.57 9.71 -19.83
C GLU A 100 0.75 9.59 -19.05
N LYS A 101 1.01 10.49 -18.11
CA LYS A 101 2.20 10.43 -17.24
C LYS A 101 2.22 9.17 -16.38
N GLU A 102 1.09 8.81 -15.75
CA GLU A 102 1.00 7.59 -14.96
C GLU A 102 1.14 6.33 -15.84
N ILE A 103 0.51 6.32 -17.02
CA ILE A 103 0.66 5.22 -18.00
C ILE A 103 2.13 5.04 -18.42
N GLN A 104 2.86 6.13 -18.68
CA GLN A 104 4.29 6.03 -19.03
C GLN A 104 5.12 5.47 -17.87
N ARG A 105 4.79 5.85 -16.63
CA ARG A 105 5.43 5.28 -15.45
C ARG A 105 5.15 3.78 -15.32
N ILE A 106 3.90 3.36 -15.52
CA ILE A 106 3.52 1.95 -15.53
C ILE A 106 4.32 1.18 -16.58
N LYS A 107 4.40 1.70 -17.80
CA LYS A 107 5.19 1.09 -18.87
C LYS A 107 6.67 0.96 -18.54
N LYS A 108 7.22 1.95 -17.85
CA LYS A 108 8.60 1.89 -17.36
C LYS A 108 8.78 0.74 -16.38
N MET A 109 7.90 0.62 -15.38
CA MET A 109 7.96 -0.47 -14.40
C MET A 109 7.84 -1.84 -15.08
N LEU A 110 6.97 -1.98 -16.08
CA LEU A 110 6.78 -3.24 -16.82
C LEU A 110 7.96 -3.57 -17.73
N ASN A 111 8.47 -2.61 -18.49
CA ASN A 111 9.44 -2.87 -19.56
C ASN A 111 10.90 -2.70 -19.13
N GLU A 112 11.16 -2.05 -18.00
CA GLU A 112 12.50 -1.90 -17.45
C GLU A 112 12.64 -2.73 -16.17
N ASP A 113 11.98 -2.30 -15.08
CA ASP A 113 12.21 -2.86 -13.75
C ASP A 113 11.80 -4.35 -13.67
N LEU A 114 10.60 -4.70 -14.16
CA LEU A 114 10.10 -6.06 -14.16
C LEU A 114 10.86 -6.97 -15.14
N LYS A 115 11.18 -6.48 -16.34
CA LYS A 115 11.97 -7.26 -17.32
C LYS A 115 13.36 -7.57 -16.77
N GLU A 116 14.02 -6.62 -16.10
CA GLU A 116 15.30 -6.88 -15.43
C GLU A 116 15.18 -7.98 -14.36
N ALA A 117 14.09 -7.99 -13.58
CA ALA A 117 13.84 -9.03 -12.60
C ALA A 117 13.60 -10.41 -13.25
N MET A 118 12.84 -10.45 -14.35
CA MET A 118 12.54 -11.68 -15.10
C MET A 118 13.80 -12.30 -15.75
N GLU A 119 14.78 -11.48 -16.12
CA GLU A 119 16.06 -11.97 -16.66
C GLU A 119 16.96 -12.57 -15.58
N LYS A 120 16.87 -12.07 -14.35
CA LYS A 120 17.79 -12.43 -13.25
C LYS A 120 17.27 -13.52 -12.33
N TYR A 121 15.96 -13.62 -12.21
CA TYR A 121 15.31 -14.46 -11.21
C TYR A 121 14.20 -15.27 -11.85
N THR A 122 13.96 -16.44 -11.29
CA THR A 122 12.82 -17.29 -11.63
C THR A 122 12.27 -17.90 -10.34
N TYR A 123 11.01 -18.29 -10.38
CA TYR A 123 10.37 -19.10 -9.35
C TYR A 123 9.38 -20.05 -10.01
N ASP A 124 9.13 -21.19 -9.39
CA ASP A 124 8.09 -22.10 -9.83
C ASP A 124 6.72 -21.58 -9.34
N PRO A 125 5.77 -21.25 -10.23
CA PRO A 125 4.45 -20.77 -9.82
C PRO A 125 3.67 -21.77 -8.95
N GLU A 126 3.97 -23.06 -9.05
CA GLU A 126 3.32 -24.12 -8.27
C GLU A 126 3.88 -24.24 -6.85
N GLU A 127 4.97 -23.54 -6.52
CA GLU A 127 5.48 -23.51 -5.16
C GLU A 127 4.50 -22.84 -4.19
N PRO A 128 4.48 -23.28 -2.91
CA PRO A 128 3.74 -22.60 -1.87
C PRO A 128 4.08 -21.10 -1.81
N ILE A 129 3.07 -20.28 -1.55
CA ILE A 129 3.20 -18.82 -1.52
C ILE A 129 4.25 -18.36 -0.50
N GLU A 130 4.48 -19.10 0.59
CA GLU A 130 5.54 -18.83 1.58
C GLU A 130 6.95 -18.85 0.99
N THR A 131 7.15 -19.69 -0.04
CA THR A 131 8.42 -19.81 -0.76
C THR A 131 8.50 -18.73 -1.82
N ARG A 132 7.45 -18.56 -2.62
CA ARG A 132 7.38 -17.51 -3.68
C ARG A 132 7.51 -16.10 -3.10
N TYR A 133 6.92 -15.83 -1.93
CA TYR A 133 6.99 -14.54 -1.23
C TYR A 133 8.43 -14.07 -0.92
N LYS A 134 9.39 -15.00 -0.82
CA LYS A 134 10.81 -14.66 -0.60
C LYS A 134 11.57 -14.38 -1.90
N ASN A 135 10.98 -14.69 -3.05
CA ASN A 135 11.61 -14.56 -4.36
C ASN A 135 11.58 -13.10 -4.87
N LYS A 136 12.68 -12.65 -5.47
CA LYS A 136 12.83 -11.27 -5.95
C LYS A 136 11.97 -10.96 -7.19
N LEU A 137 11.75 -11.93 -8.09
CA LEU A 137 10.82 -11.75 -9.20
C LEU A 137 9.38 -11.65 -8.71
N PHE A 138 8.97 -12.52 -7.77
CA PHE A 138 7.63 -12.44 -7.20
C PHE A 138 7.39 -11.09 -6.51
N LYS A 139 8.37 -10.57 -5.76
CA LYS A 139 8.29 -9.23 -5.15
C LYS A 139 8.15 -8.12 -6.19
N ALA A 140 8.97 -8.14 -7.26
CA ALA A 140 8.85 -7.16 -8.33
C ALA A 140 7.45 -7.21 -8.99
N GLU A 141 6.88 -8.40 -9.16
CA GLU A 141 5.51 -8.56 -9.66
C GLU A 141 4.47 -7.98 -8.68
N THR A 142 4.60 -8.24 -7.38
CA THR A 142 3.65 -7.73 -6.37
C THR A 142 3.74 -6.21 -6.22
N ASP A 143 4.93 -5.63 -6.33
CA ASP A 143 5.14 -4.18 -6.29
C ASP A 143 4.44 -3.48 -7.46
N VAL A 144 4.61 -3.99 -8.68
CA VAL A 144 3.88 -3.48 -9.85
C VAL A 144 2.37 -3.61 -9.63
N GLY A 145 1.89 -4.78 -9.19
CA GLY A 145 0.48 -5.00 -8.91
C GLY A 145 -0.08 -4.07 -7.82
N ARG A 146 0.73 -3.74 -6.80
CA ARG A 146 0.38 -2.80 -5.73
C ARG A 146 0.15 -1.40 -6.30
N TRP A 147 1.05 -0.92 -7.16
CA TRP A 147 0.87 0.37 -7.83
C TRP A 147 -0.41 0.41 -8.68
N MET A 148 -0.72 -0.67 -9.41
CA MET A 148 -1.94 -0.73 -10.23
C MET A 148 -3.21 -0.63 -9.39
N LEU A 149 -3.28 -1.38 -8.28
CA LEU A 149 -4.49 -1.48 -7.47
C LEU A 149 -4.71 -0.25 -6.57
N ASN A 150 -3.63 0.35 -6.07
CA ASN A 150 -3.69 1.44 -5.11
C ASN A 150 -3.82 2.83 -5.76
N ALA A 151 -3.43 2.96 -7.03
CA ALA A 151 -3.56 4.23 -7.74
C ALA A 151 -5.03 4.64 -7.78
N GLY A 152 -5.41 5.72 -7.09
CA GLY A 152 -6.80 6.21 -7.04
C GLY A 152 -7.67 5.63 -5.92
N ASP A 153 -7.12 4.85 -4.99
CA ASP A 153 -7.81 4.46 -3.76
C ASP A 153 -7.78 5.61 -2.74
N GLU A 154 -8.90 6.29 -2.55
CA GLU A 154 -9.02 7.45 -1.64
C GLU A 154 -8.64 7.13 -0.19
N SER A 155 -8.74 5.87 0.25
CA SER A 155 -8.31 5.48 1.59
C SER A 155 -6.80 5.62 1.79
N LEU A 156 -6.04 5.71 0.69
CA LEU A 156 -4.60 5.87 0.65
C LEU A 156 -4.16 7.28 0.27
N LYS A 157 -5.03 8.29 0.29
CA LYS A 157 -4.73 9.66 -0.19
C LYS A 157 -3.44 10.28 0.35
N ASP A 158 -3.02 9.91 1.55
CA ASP A 158 -1.82 10.41 2.23
C ASP A 158 -0.59 9.49 2.00
N SER A 159 -0.71 8.48 1.14
CA SER A 159 0.34 7.53 0.77
C SER A 159 0.96 7.89 -0.58
N MET A 160 2.25 7.57 -0.75
CA MET A 160 2.91 7.73 -2.05
C MET A 160 2.31 6.86 -3.16
N TYR A 161 1.57 5.80 -2.78
CA TYR A 161 0.85 4.92 -3.70
C TYR A 161 -0.42 5.54 -4.29
N TYR A 162 -0.91 6.65 -3.73
CA TYR A 162 -2.09 7.31 -4.25
C TYR A 162 -1.77 8.20 -5.45
N ARG A 163 -2.49 7.93 -6.53
CA ARG A 163 -2.48 8.64 -7.80
C ARG A 163 -3.93 8.70 -8.31
N GLU A 164 -4.63 9.79 -8.04
CA GLU A 164 -6.06 9.94 -8.39
C GLU A 164 -6.35 9.70 -9.89
N CYS A 165 -5.39 10.05 -10.75
CA CYS A 165 -5.56 10.14 -12.19
C CYS A 165 -5.94 8.82 -12.88
N TRP A 166 -5.55 7.65 -12.36
CA TRP A 166 -5.84 6.37 -13.02
C TRP A 166 -5.85 5.21 -12.01
N ASN A 167 -6.86 4.32 -12.07
CA ASN A 167 -6.98 3.15 -11.20
C ASN A 167 -7.25 1.87 -12.01
N TYR A 168 -6.59 0.75 -11.65
CA TYR A 168 -6.77 -0.51 -12.37
C TYR A 168 -8.22 -1.02 -12.38
N ASN A 169 -8.89 -1.06 -11.23
CA ASN A 169 -10.27 -1.57 -11.15
C ASN A 169 -11.28 -0.66 -11.86
N ARG A 170 -11.04 0.66 -11.86
CA ARG A 170 -11.96 1.67 -12.42
C ARG A 170 -11.78 1.85 -13.94
N ASP A 171 -10.53 1.92 -14.39
CA ASP A 171 -10.18 2.50 -15.69
C ASP A 171 -9.54 1.49 -16.66
N TYR A 172 -8.88 0.44 -16.16
CA TYR A 172 -8.08 -0.47 -16.99
C TYR A 172 -8.88 -1.08 -18.14
N GLU A 173 -10.03 -1.70 -17.85
CA GLU A 173 -10.82 -2.39 -18.88
C GLU A 173 -11.25 -1.47 -20.03
N LYS A 174 -11.52 -0.19 -19.75
CA LYS A 174 -11.95 0.78 -20.77
C LYS A 174 -10.79 1.38 -21.54
N THR A 175 -9.58 1.37 -20.97
CA THR A 175 -8.42 2.08 -21.50
C THR A 175 -7.28 1.17 -21.95
N LYS A 176 -7.35 -0.15 -21.68
CA LYS A 176 -6.23 -1.07 -21.88
C LYS A 176 -5.75 -1.16 -23.32
N ASP A 177 -6.66 -1.13 -24.30
CA ASP A 177 -6.30 -1.19 -25.71
C ASP A 177 -5.83 0.18 -26.26
N GLN A 178 -6.14 1.28 -25.57
CA GLN A 178 -5.60 2.59 -25.90
C GLN A 178 -4.14 2.71 -25.45
N TYR A 179 -3.83 2.21 -24.26
CA TYR A 179 -2.54 2.50 -23.61
C TYR A 179 -1.55 1.34 -23.64
N PHE A 180 -2.00 0.09 -23.65
CA PHE A 180 -1.13 -1.08 -23.45
C PHE A 180 -1.19 -2.06 -24.62
N THR A 181 -0.03 -2.58 -24.99
CA THR A 181 0.09 -3.71 -25.93
C THR A 181 -0.44 -5.00 -25.29
N LYS A 182 -0.71 -6.04 -26.10
CA LYS A 182 -1.17 -7.34 -25.57
C LYS A 182 -0.15 -8.01 -24.64
N GLU A 183 1.14 -7.82 -24.88
CA GLU A 183 2.21 -8.29 -23.98
C GLU A 183 2.15 -7.56 -22.64
N GLU A 184 2.08 -6.22 -22.65
CA GLU A 184 1.96 -5.41 -21.44
C GLU A 184 0.67 -5.75 -20.67
N GLN A 185 -0.45 -5.99 -21.37
CA GLN A 185 -1.70 -6.42 -20.76
C GLN A 185 -1.51 -7.74 -19.99
N GLY A 186 -0.87 -8.75 -20.59
CA GLY A 186 -0.59 -10.02 -19.92
C GLY A 186 0.35 -9.90 -18.71
N LEU A 187 1.35 -9.01 -18.78
CA LEU A 187 2.22 -8.71 -17.63
C LEU A 187 1.45 -8.05 -16.50
N ILE A 188 0.60 -7.07 -16.81
CA ILE A 188 -0.25 -6.38 -15.82
C ILE A 188 -1.16 -7.38 -15.11
N GLU A 189 -1.86 -8.24 -15.85
CA GLU A 189 -2.73 -9.27 -15.29
C GLU A 189 -1.96 -10.18 -14.32
N LYS A 190 -0.75 -10.61 -14.70
CA LYS A 190 0.12 -11.42 -13.84
C LYS A 190 0.51 -10.67 -12.56
N CYS A 191 0.99 -9.44 -12.66
CA CYS A 191 1.40 -8.64 -11.52
C CYS A 191 0.25 -8.38 -10.53
N VAL A 192 -0.94 -8.07 -11.05
CA VAL A 192 -2.15 -7.90 -10.24
C VAL A 192 -2.50 -9.20 -9.53
N GLN A 193 -2.45 -10.34 -10.22
CA GLN A 193 -2.72 -11.64 -9.63
C GLN A 193 -1.70 -11.99 -8.52
N SER A 194 -0.40 -11.82 -8.76
CA SER A 194 0.65 -12.02 -7.75
C SER A 194 0.39 -11.16 -6.51
N ARG A 195 0.00 -9.89 -6.70
CA ARG A 195 -0.34 -8.98 -5.59
C ARG A 195 -1.59 -9.41 -4.81
N LEU A 196 -2.62 -9.91 -5.49
CA LEU A 196 -3.82 -10.44 -4.82
C LEU A 196 -3.49 -11.69 -4.00
N GLU A 197 -2.66 -12.59 -4.53
CA GLU A 197 -2.17 -13.78 -3.81
C GLU A 197 -1.34 -13.41 -2.59
N GLU A 198 -0.44 -12.44 -2.72
CA GLU A 198 0.34 -11.91 -1.60
C GLU A 198 -0.57 -11.28 -0.54
N ARG A 199 -1.55 -10.46 -0.96
CA ARG A 199 -2.51 -9.85 -0.04
C ARG A 199 -3.31 -10.90 0.71
N ASP A 200 -3.77 -11.95 0.04
CA ASP A 200 -4.52 -13.03 0.66
C ASP A 200 -3.64 -13.88 1.57
N PHE A 201 -2.39 -14.14 1.19
CA PHE A 201 -1.41 -14.80 2.05
C PHE A 201 -1.11 -13.98 3.30
N LEU A 202 -0.87 -12.67 3.18
CA LEU A 202 -0.66 -11.78 4.33
C LEU A 202 -1.92 -11.70 5.19
N ARG A 203 -3.11 -11.64 4.57
CA ARG A 203 -4.39 -11.70 5.28
C ARG A 203 -4.57 -13.02 6.03
N GLN A 204 -4.12 -14.16 5.48
CA GLN A 204 -4.16 -15.47 6.12
C GLN A 204 -3.10 -15.63 7.21
N LYS A 205 -1.89 -15.12 6.97
CA LYS A 205 -0.80 -15.06 7.94
C LYS A 205 -1.21 -14.22 9.16
N ASN A 206 -1.90 -13.11 8.91
CA ASN A 206 -2.47 -12.23 9.92
C ASN A 206 -3.94 -12.58 10.25
N ALA A 207 -4.47 -13.67 9.69
CA ALA A 207 -5.89 -14.03 9.86
C ALA A 207 -6.23 -14.36 11.29
N PHE A 208 -5.25 -14.72 12.11
CA PHE A 208 -5.49 -14.83 13.54
C PHE A 208 -6.00 -13.49 14.09
N MET A 209 -5.31 -12.36 13.86
CA MET A 209 -5.74 -11.01 14.31
C MET A 209 -7.05 -10.56 13.65
N TYR A 210 -7.23 -10.85 12.36
CA TYR A 210 -8.46 -10.50 11.62
C TYR A 210 -9.68 -11.35 12.03
N ASN A 211 -9.52 -12.66 12.23
CA ASN A 211 -10.56 -13.57 12.74
C ASN A 211 -10.87 -13.31 14.22
N LEU A 212 -9.87 -12.84 14.98
CA LEU A 212 -10.07 -12.28 16.32
C LEU A 212 -11.04 -11.10 16.27
N GLY A 213 -10.76 -10.10 15.44
CA GLY A 213 -11.62 -8.93 15.25
C GLY A 213 -13.01 -9.29 14.71
N LEU A 214 -13.09 -10.22 13.74
CA LEU A 214 -14.36 -10.67 13.17
C LEU A 214 -15.20 -11.54 14.12
N SER A 215 -14.59 -12.39 14.96
CA SER A 215 -15.33 -13.17 15.97
C SER A 215 -15.84 -12.28 17.11
N ILE A 216 -15.04 -11.29 17.51
CA ILE A 216 -15.42 -10.16 18.36
C ILE A 216 -16.59 -9.39 17.73
N GLN A 217 -16.58 -9.12 16.43
CA GLN A 217 -17.63 -8.32 15.77
C GLN A 217 -18.91 -9.11 15.47
N LYS A 218 -18.83 -10.36 14.99
CA LYS A 218 -19.98 -11.18 14.58
C LYS A 218 -20.94 -11.47 15.73
N THR A 219 -20.41 -11.67 16.93
CA THR A 219 -21.23 -11.98 18.09
C THR A 219 -21.95 -10.72 18.60
N ALA A 220 -21.37 -9.53 18.45
CA ALA A 220 -21.96 -8.25 18.87
C ALA A 220 -23.25 -7.87 18.11
N VAL A 221 -23.43 -8.38 16.88
CA VAL A 221 -24.56 -8.00 16.00
C VAL A 221 -25.87 -8.76 16.34
N ARG A 222 -25.86 -9.72 17.27
CA ARG A 222 -27.05 -10.56 17.60
C ARG A 222 -27.47 -10.56 19.08
N ILE A 223 -26.93 -9.65 19.89
CA ILE A 223 -26.98 -9.73 21.36
C ILE A 223 -28.32 -9.32 21.98
N GLY A 224 -29.12 -8.49 21.31
CA GLY A 224 -30.36 -7.93 21.90
C GLY A 224 -31.48 -8.93 22.20
N GLU A 225 -31.36 -10.21 21.80
CA GLU A 225 -32.46 -11.19 21.85
C GLU A 225 -32.21 -12.42 22.75
N TRP A 226 -31.01 -12.57 23.32
CA TRP A 226 -30.64 -13.76 24.12
C TRP A 226 -30.36 -13.42 25.58
N GLY A 227 -30.69 -14.35 26.49
CA GLY A 227 -30.30 -14.21 27.90
C GLY A 227 -28.80 -14.36 28.12
N ASP A 228 -28.28 -13.70 29.15
CA ASP A 228 -26.86 -13.54 29.47
C ASP A 228 -26.04 -14.85 29.43
N ILE A 229 -26.58 -15.95 29.98
CA ILE A 229 -25.90 -17.26 29.99
C ILE A 229 -25.72 -17.84 28.58
N THR A 230 -26.67 -17.60 27.67
CA THR A 230 -26.59 -18.07 26.28
C THR A 230 -25.51 -17.31 25.54
N GLN A 231 -25.42 -16.00 25.78
CA GLN A 231 -24.38 -15.17 25.19
C GLN A 231 -23.00 -15.58 25.71
N ALA A 232 -22.85 -15.74 27.02
CA ALA A 232 -21.59 -16.13 27.65
C ALA A 232 -21.09 -17.49 27.13
N ARG A 233 -21.99 -18.49 26.98
CA ARG A 233 -21.67 -19.79 26.35
C ARG A 233 -21.18 -19.64 24.93
N MET A 234 -21.84 -18.82 24.11
CA MET A 234 -21.41 -18.61 22.73
C MET A 234 -20.07 -17.91 22.62
N TRP A 235 -19.79 -16.96 23.51
CA TRP A 235 -18.47 -16.34 23.62
C TRP A 235 -17.38 -17.36 23.96
N ALA A 236 -17.61 -18.19 24.99
CA ALA A 236 -16.68 -19.25 25.37
C ALA A 236 -16.48 -20.29 24.25
N ASP A 237 -17.56 -20.65 23.54
CA ASP A 237 -17.50 -21.59 22.41
C ASP A 237 -16.68 -21.02 21.24
N ASN A 238 -16.89 -19.76 20.88
CA ASN A 238 -16.13 -19.09 19.81
C ASN A 238 -14.64 -18.96 20.16
N LEU A 239 -14.32 -18.62 21.40
CA LEU A 239 -12.93 -18.58 21.86
C LEU A 239 -12.27 -19.96 21.73
N SER A 240 -12.93 -21.01 22.18
CA SER A 240 -12.37 -22.37 22.20
C SER A 240 -12.35 -23.05 20.82
N LYS A 241 -13.30 -22.76 19.92
CA LYS A 241 -13.42 -23.44 18.61
C LYS A 241 -12.89 -22.63 17.43
N GLU A 242 -12.84 -21.30 17.52
CA GLU A 242 -12.43 -20.44 16.42
C GLU A 242 -11.12 -19.70 16.71
N ALA A 243 -11.01 -19.05 17.89
CA ALA A 243 -9.87 -18.19 18.19
C ALA A 243 -8.62 -18.99 18.60
N PHE A 244 -8.72 -19.82 19.64
CA PHE A 244 -7.56 -20.46 20.27
C PHE A 244 -6.98 -21.72 19.60
N PRO A 245 -7.68 -22.48 18.72
CA PRO A 245 -7.08 -23.68 18.13
C PRO A 245 -5.79 -23.42 17.33
N LYS A 246 -5.68 -22.28 16.65
CA LYS A 246 -4.45 -21.90 15.94
C LYS A 246 -3.32 -21.68 16.95
N ALA A 247 -3.56 -20.85 17.96
CA ALA A 247 -2.57 -20.52 18.98
C ALA A 247 -2.09 -21.74 19.76
N VAL A 248 -2.99 -22.67 20.10
CA VAL A 248 -2.65 -23.94 20.75
C VAL A 248 -1.69 -24.76 19.87
N LYS A 249 -1.95 -24.87 18.56
CA LYS A 249 -1.04 -25.58 17.64
C LYS A 249 0.32 -24.93 17.51
N ASP A 250 0.38 -23.61 17.62
CA ASP A 250 1.64 -22.86 17.52
C ASP A 250 2.50 -23.02 18.79
N ILE A 251 1.87 -23.15 19.97
CA ILE A 251 2.57 -23.38 21.26
C ILE A 251 2.96 -24.84 21.46
N GLU A 252 2.02 -25.77 21.23
CA GLU A 252 2.13 -27.17 21.63
C GLU A 252 2.60 -28.07 20.47
N GLY A 253 2.69 -27.51 19.26
CA GLY A 253 3.08 -28.20 18.05
C GLY A 253 1.90 -28.70 17.20
N ARG A 254 2.16 -28.90 15.90
CA ARG A 254 1.12 -29.16 14.88
C ARG A 254 0.50 -30.57 14.92
N LYS A 255 0.98 -31.49 15.77
CA LYS A 255 0.57 -32.91 15.80
C LYS A 255 -0.41 -33.22 16.94
N LEU A 256 -1.40 -32.34 17.16
CA LEU A 256 -2.48 -32.61 18.10
C LEU A 256 -3.62 -33.34 17.40
N THR A 257 -4.19 -34.34 18.06
CA THR A 257 -5.49 -34.92 17.68
C THR A 257 -6.61 -33.89 17.80
N LYS A 258 -7.79 -34.19 17.25
CA LYS A 258 -8.93 -33.28 17.33
C LYS A 258 -9.37 -33.08 18.78
N GLU A 259 -9.36 -34.16 19.56
CA GLU A 259 -9.75 -34.19 20.96
C GLU A 259 -8.76 -33.40 21.84
N GLU A 260 -7.45 -33.61 21.66
CA GLU A 260 -6.42 -32.85 22.39
C GLU A 260 -6.46 -31.35 22.05
N LEU A 261 -6.71 -31.02 20.79
CA LEU A 261 -6.84 -29.64 20.35
C LEU A 261 -8.05 -28.96 20.99
N GLU A 262 -9.19 -29.65 21.05
CA GLU A 262 -10.40 -29.15 21.70
C GLU A 262 -10.17 -28.93 23.20
N GLU A 263 -9.59 -29.91 23.89
CA GLU A 263 -9.30 -29.83 25.33
C GLU A 263 -8.34 -28.68 25.65
N LYS A 264 -7.24 -28.57 24.90
CA LYS A 264 -6.25 -27.50 25.10
C LYS A 264 -6.80 -26.12 24.75
N SER A 265 -7.68 -26.02 23.75
CA SER A 265 -8.31 -24.74 23.38
C SER A 265 -9.33 -24.29 24.42
N LYS A 266 -10.10 -25.22 24.99
CA LYS A 266 -10.95 -24.95 26.17
C LYS A 266 -10.13 -24.53 27.38
N ALA A 267 -9.02 -25.21 27.66
CA ALA A 267 -8.11 -24.83 28.74
C ALA A 267 -7.51 -23.43 28.55
N MET A 268 -7.11 -23.06 27.33
CA MET A 268 -6.66 -21.70 27.01
C MET A 268 -7.79 -20.68 27.17
N THR A 269 -9.02 -21.04 26.79
CA THR A 269 -10.21 -20.19 27.02
C THR A 269 -10.42 -19.89 28.50
N ARG A 270 -10.32 -20.91 29.37
CA ARG A 270 -10.38 -20.72 30.83
C ARG A 270 -9.31 -19.76 31.32
N ARG A 271 -8.06 -19.91 30.87
CA ARG A 271 -6.95 -19.00 31.23
C ARG A 271 -7.21 -17.56 30.76
N TYR A 272 -7.79 -17.38 29.57
CA TYR A 272 -8.17 -16.05 29.09
C TYR A 272 -9.28 -15.43 29.94
N ILE A 273 -10.31 -16.18 30.30
CA ILE A 273 -11.39 -15.71 31.18
C ILE A 273 -10.83 -15.32 32.56
N GLN A 274 -9.92 -16.11 33.11
CA GLN A 274 -9.23 -15.79 34.35
C GLN A 274 -8.40 -14.50 34.22
N PHE A 275 -7.69 -14.33 33.10
CA PHE A 275 -6.92 -13.12 32.82
C PHE A 275 -7.81 -11.87 32.77
N ILE A 276 -8.91 -11.89 32.01
CA ILE A 276 -9.81 -10.72 31.93
C ILE A 276 -10.60 -10.51 33.23
N GLY A 277 -10.76 -11.54 34.06
CA GLY A 277 -11.41 -11.46 35.37
C GLY A 277 -10.53 -10.91 36.48
N ASP A 278 -9.23 -10.71 36.25
CA ASP A 278 -8.29 -10.13 37.21
C ASP A 278 -7.94 -8.69 36.80
N PRO A 279 -8.50 -7.66 37.47
CA PRO A 279 -8.23 -6.27 37.16
C PRO A 279 -6.75 -5.89 37.26
N LYS A 280 -6.01 -6.53 38.18
CA LYS A 280 -4.59 -6.26 38.36
C LYS A 280 -3.78 -6.85 37.20
N ALA A 281 -4.13 -8.05 36.77
CA ALA A 281 -3.50 -8.67 35.59
C ALA A 281 -3.75 -7.84 34.32
N ILE A 282 -4.96 -7.28 34.15
CA ILE A 282 -5.27 -6.35 33.05
C ILE A 282 -4.43 -5.08 33.15
N GLU A 283 -4.34 -4.46 34.32
CA GLU A 283 -3.57 -3.23 34.50
C GLU A 283 -2.09 -3.43 34.16
N GLU A 284 -1.49 -4.50 34.67
CA GLU A 284 -0.11 -4.90 34.36
C GLU A 284 0.07 -5.18 32.86
N ALA A 285 -0.86 -5.90 32.24
CA ALA A 285 -0.88 -6.16 30.80
C ALA A 285 -0.93 -4.88 29.96
N MET A 286 -1.80 -3.93 30.31
CA MET A 286 -1.94 -2.66 29.60
C MET A 286 -0.72 -1.76 29.81
N ASN A 287 -0.01 -1.87 30.94
CA ASN A 287 1.28 -1.20 31.13
C ASN A 287 2.33 -1.77 30.17
N HIS A 288 2.44 -3.10 30.08
CA HIS A 288 3.38 -3.74 29.15
C HIS A 288 3.07 -3.44 27.68
N ASP A 289 1.80 -3.39 27.30
CA ASP A 289 1.38 -3.00 25.96
C ASP A 289 1.81 -1.57 25.62
N ARG A 290 1.56 -0.61 26.53
CA ARG A 290 2.03 0.78 26.37
C ARG A 290 3.55 0.89 26.28
N GLU A 291 4.29 0.12 27.09
CA GLU A 291 5.75 0.06 27.01
C GLU A 291 6.22 -0.47 25.64
N ALA A 292 5.58 -1.52 25.14
CA ALA A 292 5.92 -2.13 23.85
C ALA A 292 5.55 -1.21 22.67
N GLU A 293 4.44 -0.49 22.74
CA GLU A 293 4.08 0.52 21.73
C GLU A 293 5.06 1.69 21.70
N ALA A 294 5.46 2.19 22.87
CA ALA A 294 6.46 3.26 22.98
C ALA A 294 7.83 2.82 22.48
N GLU A 295 8.23 1.57 22.77
CA GLU A 295 9.48 1.01 22.27
C GLU A 295 9.43 0.75 20.76
N ALA A 296 8.32 0.23 20.24
CA ALA A 296 8.10 0.08 18.80
C ALA A 296 8.19 1.44 18.09
N GLU A 297 7.54 2.47 18.64
CA GLU A 297 7.62 3.84 18.11
C GLU A 297 9.06 4.38 18.16
N ARG A 298 9.77 4.16 19.26
CA ARG A 298 11.19 4.57 19.39
C ARG A 298 12.05 3.90 18.32
N LEU A 299 11.95 2.59 18.16
CA LEU A 299 12.71 1.83 17.15
C LEU A 299 12.37 2.27 15.72
N LEU A 300 11.09 2.53 15.43
CA LEU A 300 10.68 3.07 14.13
C LEU A 300 11.24 4.47 13.90
N ASN A 301 11.26 5.33 14.91
CA ASN A 301 11.82 6.68 14.82
C ASN A 301 13.36 6.66 14.70
N GLU A 302 14.05 5.73 15.36
CA GLU A 302 15.49 5.51 15.20
C GLU A 302 15.82 5.02 13.79
N LEU A 303 15.02 4.10 13.25
CA LEU A 303 15.14 3.61 11.88
C LEU A 303 14.94 4.76 10.87
N ARG A 304 13.91 5.59 11.06
CA ARG A 304 13.65 6.79 10.25
C ARG A 304 14.79 7.79 10.32
N SER A 305 15.27 8.11 11.51
CA SER A 305 16.37 9.06 11.70
C SER A 305 17.64 8.57 11.03
N SER A 306 17.98 7.29 11.22
CA SER A 306 19.13 6.66 10.57
C SER A 306 19.00 6.65 9.05
N ALA A 307 17.79 6.40 8.53
CA ALA A 307 17.51 6.48 7.12
C ALA A 307 17.62 7.91 6.58
N ASP A 308 17.11 8.91 7.28
CA ASP A 308 17.18 10.32 6.87
C ASP A 308 18.62 10.84 6.87
N GLU A 309 19.46 10.39 7.79
CA GLU A 309 20.90 10.66 7.79
C GLU A 309 21.61 10.01 6.60
N ALA A 310 21.22 8.78 6.22
CA ALA A 310 21.79 8.06 5.09
C ALA A 310 21.27 8.53 3.72
N ARG A 311 20.02 9.00 3.65
CA ARG A 311 19.31 9.39 2.42
C ARG A 311 20.04 10.40 1.52
N PRO A 312 20.71 11.46 2.04
CA PRO A 312 21.49 12.38 1.21
C PRO A 312 22.85 11.82 0.77
N LEU A 313 23.33 10.73 1.41
CA LEU A 313 24.61 10.08 1.09
C LEU A 313 24.46 8.97 0.04
N LEU A 314 23.21 8.57 -0.25
CA LEU A 314 22.89 7.46 -1.14
C LEU A 314 22.27 7.98 -2.45
N SER A 315 22.54 7.27 -3.55
CA SER A 315 21.98 7.61 -4.86
C SER A 315 21.58 6.36 -5.64
N GLY A 316 20.62 6.51 -6.54
CA GLY A 316 20.16 5.42 -7.40
C GLY A 316 19.51 4.28 -6.62
N ARG A 317 20.06 3.07 -6.78
CA ARG A 317 19.50 1.81 -6.26
C ARG A 317 19.50 1.73 -4.74
N ASP A 318 20.58 2.13 -4.08
CA ASP A 318 20.74 1.98 -2.62
C ASP A 318 19.75 2.86 -1.85
N ARG A 319 19.45 4.05 -2.39
CA ARG A 319 18.41 4.92 -1.84
C ARG A 319 17.02 4.31 -2.00
N ARG A 320 16.75 3.68 -3.15
CA ARG A 320 15.47 3.05 -3.44
C ARG A 320 15.23 1.82 -2.54
N GLU A 321 16.26 0.99 -2.32
CA GLU A 321 16.17 -0.18 -1.43
C GLU A 321 15.91 0.23 0.04
N ILE A 322 16.48 1.34 0.53
CA ILE A 322 16.18 1.87 1.87
C ILE A 322 14.75 2.42 1.94
N GLU A 323 14.31 3.17 0.92
CA GLU A 323 12.94 3.70 0.84
C GLU A 323 11.90 2.57 0.81
N GLU A 324 12.14 1.52 0.02
CA GLU A 324 11.31 0.29 -0.02
C GLU A 324 11.31 -0.44 1.32
N THR A 325 12.43 -0.48 2.04
CA THR A 325 12.54 -1.15 3.34
C THR A 325 11.77 -0.40 4.43
N LEU A 326 11.92 0.93 4.50
CA LEU A 326 11.14 1.77 5.42
C LEU A 326 9.65 1.65 5.11
N GLU A 327 9.31 1.66 3.83
CA GLU A 327 7.94 1.56 3.40
C GLU A 327 7.35 0.17 3.61
N ALA A 328 8.11 -0.92 3.49
CA ALA A 328 7.64 -2.24 3.89
C ALA A 328 7.32 -2.29 5.40
N VAL A 329 8.12 -1.60 6.21
CA VAL A 329 7.93 -1.48 7.66
C VAL A 329 6.75 -0.55 8.03
N GLU A 330 6.48 0.48 7.22
CA GLU A 330 5.42 1.48 7.46
C GLU A 330 4.08 1.18 6.77
N SER A 331 4.09 0.49 5.62
CA SER A 331 2.91 0.18 4.79
C SER A 331 2.18 -1.09 5.22
N GLU A 332 2.75 -1.86 6.15
CA GLU A 332 1.91 -2.60 7.07
C GLU A 332 1.15 -1.53 7.85
N VAL A 333 -0.15 -1.34 7.56
CA VAL A 333 -1.10 -0.48 8.32
C VAL A 333 -1.16 -0.88 9.81
N GLU A 334 -0.36 -1.86 10.21
CA GLU A 334 -0.15 -2.42 11.52
C GLU A 334 1.33 -2.37 11.96
N GLY A 335 2.28 -1.74 11.26
CA GLY A 335 3.73 -1.91 11.48
C GLY A 335 4.19 -1.61 12.92
N GLN A 336 3.69 -0.53 13.51
CA GLN A 336 3.88 -0.26 14.95
C GLN A 336 3.18 -1.29 15.83
N GLY A 337 1.95 -1.72 15.48
CA GLY A 337 1.17 -2.71 16.24
C GLY A 337 1.74 -4.14 16.15
N VAL A 338 2.29 -4.53 15.01
CA VAL A 338 2.96 -5.81 14.74
C VAL A 338 4.30 -5.82 15.47
N LEU A 339 5.06 -4.72 15.39
CA LEU A 339 6.31 -4.59 16.13
C LEU A 339 6.06 -4.60 17.65
N ALA A 340 5.07 -3.85 18.13
CA ALA A 340 4.67 -3.86 19.54
C ALA A 340 4.21 -5.25 19.98
N TYR A 341 3.41 -5.94 19.18
CA TYR A 341 3.00 -7.32 19.45
C TYR A 341 4.19 -8.28 19.51
N LYS A 342 5.17 -8.13 18.61
CA LYS A 342 6.39 -8.95 18.63
C LYS A 342 7.26 -8.68 19.85
N LEU A 343 7.40 -7.41 20.25
CA LEU A 343 8.09 -7.04 21.49
C LEU A 343 7.38 -7.60 22.73
N LEU A 344 6.03 -7.62 22.74
CA LEU A 344 5.25 -8.28 23.78
C LEU A 344 5.46 -9.79 23.80
N GLU A 345 5.46 -10.43 22.63
CA GLU A 345 5.71 -11.87 22.48
C GLU A 345 7.09 -12.25 23.03
N ASP A 346 8.14 -11.50 22.66
CA ASP A 346 9.50 -11.73 23.14
C ASP A 346 9.64 -11.53 24.66
N LYS A 347 8.91 -10.55 25.22
CA LYS A 347 8.99 -10.20 26.65
C LYS A 347 8.15 -11.12 27.55
N LEU A 348 6.93 -11.46 27.12
CA LEU A 348 5.91 -12.12 27.96
C LEU A 348 5.56 -13.54 27.50
N GLY A 349 6.04 -13.94 26.32
CA GLY A 349 5.65 -15.16 25.65
C GLY A 349 4.37 -15.00 24.83
N TYR A 350 4.23 -15.86 23.81
CA TYR A 350 3.15 -15.81 22.83
C TYR A 350 1.74 -15.81 23.45
N GLU A 351 1.46 -16.68 24.43
CA GLU A 351 0.12 -16.76 25.05
C GLU A 351 -0.29 -15.44 25.73
N LYS A 352 0.62 -14.80 26.48
CA LYS A 352 0.29 -13.54 27.17
C LYS A 352 0.12 -12.39 26.18
N ALA A 353 1.00 -12.27 25.19
CA ALA A 353 0.86 -11.27 24.12
C ALA A 353 -0.48 -11.43 23.38
N LEU A 354 -0.91 -12.67 23.16
CA LEU A 354 -2.21 -13.01 22.59
C LEU A 354 -3.38 -12.46 23.40
N PHE A 355 -3.38 -12.71 24.71
CA PHE A 355 -4.44 -12.28 25.62
C PHE A 355 -4.54 -10.76 25.70
N ILE A 356 -3.40 -10.07 25.70
CA ILE A 356 -3.32 -8.61 25.67
C ILE A 356 -3.96 -8.07 24.39
N ALA A 357 -3.55 -8.60 23.22
CA ALA A 357 -4.08 -8.19 21.93
C ALA A 357 -5.60 -8.44 21.81
N LEU A 358 -6.06 -9.58 22.32
CA LEU A 358 -7.48 -9.96 22.42
C LEU A 358 -8.29 -8.93 23.21
N TYR A 359 -7.85 -8.65 24.43
CA TYR A 359 -8.56 -7.75 25.35
C TYR A 359 -8.59 -6.31 24.84
N LYS A 360 -7.45 -5.82 24.34
CA LYS A 360 -7.29 -4.45 23.84
C LYS A 360 -8.21 -4.14 22.66
N ASN A 361 -8.23 -5.05 21.68
CA ASN A 361 -8.97 -4.88 20.43
C ASN A 361 -10.46 -5.22 20.54
N ASP A 362 -10.90 -5.67 21.71
CA ASP A 362 -12.32 -5.89 21.98
C ASP A 362 -13.02 -4.57 22.33
N SER A 363 -13.92 -4.16 21.42
CA SER A 363 -14.75 -2.96 21.57
C SER A 363 -15.78 -3.06 22.70
N ASN A 364 -16.15 -4.27 23.13
CA ASN A 364 -17.13 -4.53 24.20
C ASN A 364 -16.48 -5.29 25.37
N LYS A 365 -15.17 -5.11 25.59
CA LYS A 365 -14.37 -5.83 26.60
C LYS A 365 -14.98 -5.86 28.01
N GLU A 366 -15.60 -4.77 28.46
CA GLU A 366 -16.17 -4.68 29.82
C GLU A 366 -17.43 -5.55 29.95
N GLU A 367 -18.36 -5.43 29.00
CA GLU A 367 -19.59 -6.24 28.95
C GLU A 367 -19.25 -7.74 28.82
N ARG A 368 -18.25 -8.09 28.02
CA ARG A 368 -17.82 -9.48 27.87
C ARG A 368 -17.06 -10.01 29.07
N ARG A 369 -16.27 -9.17 29.73
CA ARG A 369 -15.67 -9.55 31.02
C ARG A 369 -16.78 -9.91 31.99
N GLU A 370 -17.79 -9.05 32.15
CA GLU A 370 -18.92 -9.29 33.05
C GLU A 370 -19.67 -10.58 32.69
N LEU A 371 -20.00 -10.77 31.41
CA LEU A 371 -20.67 -11.99 30.92
C LEU A 371 -19.85 -13.26 31.15
N LEU A 372 -18.55 -13.26 30.81
CA LEU A 372 -17.71 -14.46 30.90
C LEU A 372 -17.27 -14.79 32.33
N THR A 373 -17.21 -13.79 33.21
CA THR A 373 -16.80 -13.99 34.61
C THR A 373 -18.00 -14.21 35.55
N GLY A 374 -19.22 -13.98 35.06
CA GLY A 374 -20.46 -14.19 35.81
C GLY A 374 -20.94 -15.64 35.95
N TYR A 375 -20.31 -16.59 35.25
CA TYR A 375 -20.70 -18.00 35.21
C TYR A 375 -19.52 -18.94 35.48
N SER A 376 -19.80 -20.16 35.96
CA SER A 376 -18.79 -21.20 36.13
C SER A 376 -18.28 -21.72 34.78
N PHE A 377 -17.07 -22.31 34.74
CA PHE A 377 -16.54 -22.88 33.51
C PHE A 377 -17.42 -24.03 32.97
N GLU A 378 -18.01 -24.83 33.87
CA GLU A 378 -18.96 -25.87 33.51
C GLU A 378 -20.23 -25.28 32.88
N GLU A 379 -20.74 -24.17 33.42
CA GLU A 379 -21.88 -23.46 32.85
C GLU A 379 -21.57 -22.92 31.45
N LEU A 380 -20.33 -22.53 31.19
CA LEU A 380 -19.86 -22.05 29.88
C LEU A 380 -19.54 -23.19 28.90
N GLY A 381 -19.58 -24.45 29.32
CA GLY A 381 -19.24 -25.61 28.49
C GLY A 381 -17.74 -25.77 28.24
N LEU A 382 -16.91 -25.21 29.12
CA LEU A 382 -15.46 -25.21 29.01
C LEU A 382 -14.82 -26.38 29.73
#